data_AF-A0A369TBA6-F1
#
_entry.id   AF-A0A369TBA6-F1
#
_cell.length_a   1.000
_cell.length_b   1.000
_cell.length_c   1.000
_cell.angle_alpha   90.00
_cell.angle_beta   90.00
_cell.angle_gamma   90.00
#
_symmetry.space_group_name_H-M   'P 1'
#
loop_
_entity.id
_entity.type
_entity.pdbx_description
1 polymer ?
#
loop_
_entity_poly.entity_id
_entity_poly.type
_entity_poly.pdbx_seq_one_letter_code
_entity_poly.pdbx_strand_id
1 'polypeptide(L)'
;MLALFALTASSQAAPAREAAYCQRVALIDAESGAPVRGAEDIAVDADGGRLYLSAYDRWALEDALAADAERLPQGGIYAAPLSEVAAAEARLSVRRLTSDVAGDFHPHGIALYREADPLRLFAINHAYSRRDGERRRATRIDVFDLAGDSLQAASSLRDEALCQANDLVALSPSDVLVSRDHGACRGLRRWSEDALGLSHAKVLLARLEEGGAARVRTLVDGLGFANGLALSPDKRRLAVAATREGRVHFFDVPALKRGEAAPLSSVRLDGGPDNLSWTPGGKVLAAVHPSMLKAGMARNRWLGARRAGSRVVAIDPDDGTVAPLLEDPEGRKLNMATVAAAFGERIVVAAVLDDAVLVCNPPSRDAQANDTGRDAFHSQ
;
A
#
# COMPACT_ATOMS: atom_id res chain seq x y z
N MET A 1 11.06 -28.00 56.44
CA MET A 1 11.34 -27.53 55.07
C MET A 1 10.03 -27.52 54.30
N LEU A 2 9.31 -26.40 54.33
CA LEU A 2 8.09 -26.18 53.54
C LEU A 2 8.47 -25.43 52.26
N ALA A 3 8.08 -25.96 51.11
CA ALA A 3 8.23 -25.31 49.81
C ALA A 3 7.05 -24.36 49.56
N LEU A 4 7.36 -23.09 49.30
CA LEU A 4 6.40 -22.08 48.83
C LEU A 4 6.28 -22.22 47.30
N PHE A 5 5.11 -22.64 46.80
CA PHE A 5 4.74 -22.49 45.39
C PHE A 5 4.10 -21.11 45.20
N ALA A 6 4.76 -20.24 44.43
CA ALA A 6 4.17 -18.99 43.98
C ALA A 6 3.29 -19.28 42.74
N LEU A 7 1.98 -19.14 42.89
CA LEU A 7 1.02 -19.10 41.79
C LEU A 7 1.14 -17.74 41.10
N THR A 8 1.77 -17.71 39.93
CA THR A 8 1.69 -16.56 39.02
C THR A 8 0.31 -16.57 38.35
N ALA A 9 -0.52 -15.59 38.66
CA ALA A 9 -1.77 -15.35 37.98
C ALA A 9 -1.50 -14.95 36.52
N SER A 10 -1.89 -15.80 35.58
CA SER A 10 -1.94 -15.48 34.16
C SER A 10 -2.97 -14.37 33.95
N SER A 11 -2.55 -13.18 33.54
CA SER A 11 -3.48 -12.16 33.05
C SER A 11 -4.07 -12.65 31.73
N GLN A 12 -5.34 -13.02 31.76
CA GLN A 12 -6.12 -13.26 30.56
C GLN A 12 -6.28 -11.92 29.85
N ALA A 13 -5.68 -11.77 28.67
CA ALA A 13 -5.99 -10.69 27.76
C ALA A 13 -7.49 -10.73 27.46
N ALA A 14 -8.18 -9.62 27.70
CA ALA A 14 -9.62 -9.52 27.47
C ALA A 14 -9.93 -9.80 25.98
N PRO A 15 -10.73 -10.81 25.64
CA PRO A 15 -11.20 -11.02 24.29
C PRO A 15 -12.52 -10.25 24.06
N ALA A 16 -12.79 -9.90 22.79
CA ALA A 16 -14.13 -9.52 22.27
C ALA A 16 -14.60 -8.04 22.32
N ARG A 17 -13.79 -7.09 21.84
CA ARG A 17 -14.32 -5.82 21.28
C ARG A 17 -13.92 -5.51 19.84
N GLU A 18 -12.96 -6.25 19.28
CA GLU A 18 -12.33 -5.95 17.99
C GLU A 18 -13.13 -6.36 16.74
N ALA A 19 -14.06 -7.32 16.88
CA ALA A 19 -14.79 -7.91 15.75
C ALA A 19 -15.96 -7.06 15.22
N ALA A 20 -16.33 -5.96 15.91
CA ALA A 20 -17.48 -5.14 15.55
C ALA A 20 -17.16 -3.97 14.58
N TYR A 21 -15.89 -3.76 14.22
CA TYR A 21 -15.47 -2.53 13.55
C TYR A 21 -15.25 -2.65 12.06
N CYS A 22 -14.95 -3.84 11.52
CA CYS A 22 -14.57 -4.01 10.13
C CYS A 22 -15.46 -5.04 9.43
N GLN A 23 -16.12 -4.61 8.35
CA GLN A 23 -16.88 -5.47 7.48
C GLN A 23 -16.00 -5.94 6.32
N ARG A 24 -15.95 -7.26 6.08
CA ARG A 24 -15.33 -7.80 4.87
C ARG A 24 -16.28 -7.66 3.69
N VAL A 25 -15.79 -7.05 2.62
CA VAL A 25 -16.56 -6.71 1.42
C VAL A 25 -15.87 -7.33 0.22
N ALA A 26 -16.51 -8.32 -0.42
CA ALA A 26 -15.94 -8.97 -1.60
C ALA A 26 -15.93 -8.00 -2.81
N LEU A 27 -14.82 -7.92 -3.52
CA LEU A 27 -14.68 -7.11 -4.73
C LEU A 27 -15.14 -7.91 -5.95
N ILE A 28 -16.14 -7.39 -6.66
CA ILE A 28 -16.72 -8.05 -7.83
C ILE A 28 -16.60 -7.09 -9.02
N ASP A 29 -16.01 -7.56 -10.11
CA ASP A 29 -15.95 -6.79 -11.35
C ASP A 29 -17.36 -6.60 -11.91
N ALA A 30 -17.74 -5.34 -12.14
CA ALA A 30 -19.10 -4.96 -12.53
C ALA A 30 -19.52 -5.50 -13.90
N GLU A 31 -18.56 -5.74 -14.80
CA GLU A 31 -18.83 -6.18 -16.17
C GLU A 31 -18.89 -7.71 -16.27
N SER A 32 -17.88 -8.39 -15.72
CA SER A 32 -17.74 -9.84 -15.82
C SER A 32 -18.39 -10.62 -14.68
N GLY A 33 -18.69 -9.97 -13.54
CA GLY A 33 -19.13 -10.63 -12.31
C GLY A 33 -18.07 -11.47 -11.61
N ALA A 34 -16.81 -11.44 -12.09
CA ALA A 34 -15.72 -12.21 -11.51
C ALA A 34 -15.14 -11.53 -10.24
N PRO A 35 -14.55 -12.30 -9.30
CA PRO A 35 -13.83 -11.71 -8.18
C PRO A 35 -12.62 -10.89 -8.65
N VAL A 36 -12.48 -9.68 -8.13
CA VAL A 36 -11.27 -8.86 -8.31
C VAL A 36 -10.30 -9.17 -7.19
N ARG A 37 -9.12 -9.68 -7.56
CA ARG A 37 -8.12 -10.20 -6.61
C ARG A 37 -6.89 -9.30 -6.55
N GLY A 38 -6.27 -9.26 -5.38
CA GLY A 38 -4.98 -8.64 -5.15
C GLY A 38 -5.01 -7.13 -5.35
N ALA A 39 -5.97 -6.47 -4.71
CA ALA A 39 -6.05 -5.02 -4.63
C ALA A 39 -4.89 -4.51 -3.76
N GLU A 40 -3.79 -4.16 -4.43
CA GLU A 40 -2.52 -3.87 -3.78
C GLU A 40 -2.49 -2.45 -3.20
N ASP A 41 -2.96 -1.48 -3.97
CA ASP A 41 -2.94 -0.10 -3.55
C ASP A 41 -4.27 0.58 -3.86
N ILE A 42 -4.57 1.65 -3.13
CA ILE A 42 -5.82 2.39 -3.25
C ILE A 42 -5.58 3.89 -3.19
N ALA A 43 -6.40 4.63 -3.94
CA ALA A 43 -6.47 6.08 -3.84
C ALA A 43 -7.91 6.52 -3.56
N VAL A 44 -8.10 7.30 -2.49
CA VAL A 44 -9.40 7.87 -2.12
C VAL A 44 -9.52 9.26 -2.71
N ASP A 45 -10.53 9.45 -3.54
CA ASP A 45 -10.92 10.73 -4.10
C ASP A 45 -12.18 11.24 -3.38
N ALA A 46 -11.98 11.92 -2.26
CA ALA A 46 -13.08 12.39 -1.41
C ALA A 46 -13.98 13.41 -2.14
N ASP A 47 -13.37 14.35 -2.88
CA ASP A 47 -14.10 15.40 -3.60
C ASP A 47 -14.86 14.83 -4.81
N GLY A 48 -14.29 13.84 -5.50
CA GLY A 48 -14.95 13.14 -6.60
C GLY A 48 -15.90 12.03 -6.15
N GLY A 49 -15.91 11.70 -4.85
CA GLY A 49 -16.74 10.64 -4.30
C GLY A 49 -16.38 9.25 -4.80
N ARG A 50 -15.10 8.96 -5.11
CA ARG A 50 -14.65 7.68 -5.71
C ARG A 50 -13.47 7.05 -4.96
N LEU A 51 -13.46 5.72 -4.91
CA LEU A 51 -12.31 4.90 -4.54
C LEU A 51 -11.70 4.34 -5.81
N TYR A 52 -10.38 4.41 -5.94
CA TYR A 52 -9.60 3.74 -7.00
C TYR A 52 -8.77 2.61 -6.39
N LEU A 53 -8.66 1.48 -7.08
CA LEU A 53 -7.88 0.32 -6.65
C LEU A 53 -7.00 -0.18 -7.80
N SER A 54 -5.72 -0.44 -7.54
CA SER A 54 -4.87 -1.23 -8.44
C SER A 54 -4.98 -2.71 -8.09
N ALA A 55 -5.40 -3.55 -9.03
CA ALA A 55 -5.63 -4.96 -8.72
C ALA A 55 -5.24 -5.91 -9.84
N TYR A 56 -4.64 -7.04 -9.43
CA TYR A 56 -4.47 -8.24 -10.26
C TYR A 56 -4.12 -9.48 -9.43
N ASP A 57 -4.49 -10.66 -9.94
CA ASP A 57 -4.13 -11.95 -9.33
C ASP A 57 -2.66 -12.28 -9.59
N ARG A 58 -1.83 -12.05 -8.56
CA ARG A 58 -0.39 -12.30 -8.58
C ARG A 58 -0.04 -13.78 -8.73
N TRP A 59 -0.82 -14.68 -8.14
CA TRP A 59 -0.57 -16.11 -8.26
C TRP A 59 -0.94 -16.62 -9.64
N ALA A 60 -2.06 -16.17 -10.21
CA ALA A 60 -2.42 -16.51 -11.58
C ALA A 60 -1.37 -15.99 -12.58
N LEU A 61 -0.85 -14.78 -12.38
CA LEU A 61 0.24 -14.24 -13.19
C LEU A 61 1.51 -15.12 -13.08
N GLU A 62 1.92 -15.48 -11.87
CA GLU A 62 3.09 -16.33 -11.64
C GLU A 62 2.95 -17.71 -12.29
N ASP A 63 1.78 -18.32 -12.17
CA ASP A 63 1.52 -19.64 -12.75
C ASP A 63 1.54 -19.56 -14.28
N ALA A 64 0.99 -18.50 -14.86
CA ALA A 64 1.05 -18.23 -16.29
C ALA A 64 2.48 -17.94 -16.79
N LEU A 65 3.29 -17.24 -15.99
CA LEU A 65 4.72 -17.02 -16.29
C LEU A 65 5.51 -18.33 -16.25
N ALA A 66 5.27 -19.17 -15.24
CA ALA A 66 5.94 -20.46 -15.08
C ALA A 66 5.56 -21.44 -16.20
N ALA A 67 4.32 -21.37 -16.70
CA ALA A 67 3.85 -22.16 -17.83
C ALA A 67 4.26 -21.59 -19.20
N ASP A 68 5.03 -20.50 -19.24
CA ASP A 68 5.34 -19.70 -20.44
C ASP A 68 4.09 -19.37 -21.31
N ALA A 69 2.94 -19.15 -20.65
CA ALA A 69 1.66 -18.94 -21.32
C ALA A 69 1.73 -17.77 -22.31
N GLU A 70 1.11 -17.92 -23.47
CA GLU A 70 1.11 -16.90 -24.53
C GLU A 70 0.42 -15.60 -24.07
N ARG A 71 -0.68 -15.75 -23.33
CA ARG A 71 -1.43 -14.64 -22.74
C ARG A 71 -1.30 -14.65 -21.23
N LEU A 72 -0.88 -13.53 -20.67
CA LEU A 72 -0.81 -13.33 -19.24
C LEU A 72 -2.14 -12.81 -18.68
N PRO A 73 -2.57 -13.27 -17.49
CA PRO A 73 -3.66 -12.64 -16.75
C PRO A 73 -3.35 -11.16 -16.53
N GLN A 74 -4.29 -10.28 -16.88
CA GLN A 74 -4.09 -8.82 -16.84
C GLN A 74 -4.72 -8.19 -15.61
N GLY A 75 -4.05 -7.16 -15.09
CA GLY A 75 -4.56 -6.29 -14.05
C GLY A 75 -5.38 -5.12 -14.58
N GLY A 76 -5.83 -4.29 -13.66
CA GLY A 76 -6.56 -3.06 -13.98
C GLY A 76 -6.58 -2.06 -12.84
N ILE A 77 -6.88 -0.82 -13.19
CA ILE A 77 -7.37 0.15 -12.20
C ILE A 77 -8.88 0.04 -12.16
N TYR A 78 -9.40 -0.19 -10.97
CA TYR A 78 -10.81 -0.34 -10.70
C TYR A 78 -11.32 0.86 -9.91
N ALA A 79 -12.61 1.18 -10.02
CA ALA A 79 -13.22 2.21 -9.20
C ALA A 79 -14.62 1.85 -8.72
N ALA A 80 -15.00 2.41 -7.58
CA ALA A 80 -16.36 2.39 -7.05
C ALA A 80 -16.72 3.72 -6.36
N PRO A 81 -18.01 4.11 -6.32
CA PRO A 81 -18.45 5.26 -5.55
C PRO A 81 -18.19 5.07 -4.05
N LEU A 82 -17.69 6.12 -3.37
CA LEU A 82 -17.46 6.07 -1.92
C LEU A 82 -18.74 5.85 -1.12
N SER A 83 -19.91 6.21 -1.65
CA SER A 83 -21.21 5.90 -1.07
C SER A 83 -21.49 4.39 -1.03
N GLU A 84 -21.07 3.63 -2.04
CA GLU A 84 -21.20 2.17 -2.08
C GLU A 84 -20.16 1.50 -1.18
N VAL A 85 -18.93 2.02 -1.15
CA VAL A 85 -17.92 1.57 -0.18
C VAL A 85 -18.41 1.80 1.25
N ALA A 86 -19.03 2.96 1.50
CA ALA A 86 -19.65 3.32 2.77
C ALA A 86 -20.84 2.43 3.14
N ALA A 87 -21.62 1.93 2.17
CA ALA A 87 -22.71 1.01 2.48
C ALA A 87 -22.19 -0.27 3.15
N ALA A 88 -20.93 -0.64 2.86
CA ALA A 88 -20.24 -1.81 3.43
C ALA A 88 -21.08 -3.09 3.30
N GLU A 89 -21.74 -3.27 2.16
CA GLU A 89 -22.48 -4.50 1.88
C GLU A 89 -21.53 -5.69 1.72
N ALA A 90 -22.05 -6.92 1.67
CA ALA A 90 -21.21 -8.12 1.52
C ALA A 90 -20.39 -8.14 0.22
N ARG A 91 -20.81 -7.38 -0.80
CA ARG A 91 -20.16 -7.27 -2.10
C ARG A 91 -20.09 -5.81 -2.53
N LEU A 92 -18.97 -5.41 -3.12
CA LEU A 92 -18.76 -4.12 -3.77
C LEU A 92 -18.54 -4.37 -5.26
N SER A 93 -19.42 -3.79 -6.09
CA SER A 93 -19.23 -3.80 -7.53
C SER A 93 -18.19 -2.74 -7.91
N VAL A 94 -17.11 -3.14 -8.56
CA VAL A 94 -16.05 -2.24 -9.01
C VAL A 94 -15.95 -2.29 -10.53
N ARG A 95 -15.79 -1.13 -11.17
CA ARG A 95 -15.64 -1.02 -12.62
C ARG A 95 -14.18 -0.92 -12.99
N ARG A 96 -13.69 -1.74 -13.91
CA ARG A 96 -12.36 -1.56 -14.52
C ARG A 96 -12.37 -0.32 -15.42
N LEU A 97 -11.46 0.62 -15.16
CA LEU A 97 -11.32 1.87 -15.92
C LEU A 97 -10.25 1.81 -17.01
N THR A 98 -9.45 0.74 -17.04
CA THR A 98 -8.30 0.55 -17.93
C THR A 98 -8.50 -0.60 -18.91
N SER A 99 -9.72 -0.81 -19.42
CA SER A 99 -10.01 -1.85 -20.40
C SER A 99 -9.22 -1.68 -21.70
N ASP A 100 -8.94 -0.43 -22.09
CA ASP A 100 -8.38 -0.08 -23.40
C ASP A 100 -6.86 0.17 -23.35
N VAL A 101 -6.20 -0.15 -22.24
CA VAL A 101 -4.76 0.03 -22.10
C VAL A 101 -4.01 -0.96 -23.00
N ALA A 102 -3.12 -0.43 -23.83
CA ALA A 102 -2.34 -1.24 -24.76
C ALA A 102 -1.21 -2.00 -24.04
N GLY A 103 -1.11 -3.31 -24.35
CA GLY A 103 -0.08 -4.21 -23.86
C GLY A 103 -0.32 -4.70 -22.44
N ASP A 104 0.70 -5.32 -21.85
CA ASP A 104 0.60 -5.87 -20.50
C ASP A 104 0.47 -4.77 -19.44
N PHE A 105 -0.49 -4.95 -18.54
CA PHE A 105 -0.83 -4.03 -17.48
C PHE A 105 -0.98 -4.77 -16.14
N HIS A 106 0.00 -4.58 -15.27
CA HIS A 106 0.06 -5.13 -13.91
C HIS A 106 0.35 -3.98 -12.95
N PRO A 107 -0.70 -3.24 -12.54
CA PRO A 107 -0.52 -2.03 -11.75
C PRO A 107 -0.10 -2.35 -10.31
N HIS A 108 0.81 -1.55 -9.78
CA HIS A 108 1.27 -1.59 -8.38
C HIS A 108 0.78 -0.33 -7.64
N GLY A 109 1.66 0.50 -7.10
CA GLY A 109 1.26 1.76 -6.48
C GLY A 109 0.65 2.76 -7.46
N ILE A 110 -0.32 3.54 -6.97
CA ILE A 110 -1.08 4.53 -7.72
C ILE A 110 -1.16 5.87 -6.98
N ALA A 111 -1.18 6.97 -7.73
CA ALA A 111 -1.46 8.29 -7.15
C ALA A 111 -2.40 9.10 -8.00
N LEU A 112 -3.26 9.87 -7.32
CA LEU A 112 -4.11 10.87 -7.94
C LEU A 112 -3.46 12.25 -7.85
N TYR A 113 -3.66 13.05 -8.89
CA TYR A 113 -3.40 14.48 -8.88
C TYR A 113 -4.65 15.24 -9.32
N ARG A 114 -5.47 15.64 -8.34
CA ARG A 114 -6.77 16.29 -8.53
C ARG A 114 -6.68 17.77 -8.91
N GLU A 115 -5.54 18.43 -8.66
CA GLU A 115 -5.30 19.82 -9.08
C GLU A 115 -5.09 19.96 -10.60
N ALA A 116 -5.02 18.86 -11.34
CA ALA A 116 -5.08 18.87 -12.80
C ALA A 116 -6.54 18.84 -13.28
N ASP A 117 -6.78 19.48 -14.43
CA ASP A 117 -8.03 19.37 -15.19
C ASP A 117 -7.69 18.88 -16.61
N PRO A 118 -8.04 17.63 -16.99
CA PRO A 118 -8.78 16.64 -16.19
C PRO A 118 -7.95 16.05 -15.03
N LEU A 119 -8.64 15.38 -14.09
CA LEU A 119 -7.99 14.63 -13.01
C LEU A 119 -6.99 13.63 -13.60
N ARG A 120 -5.78 13.58 -13.02
CA ARG A 120 -4.72 12.69 -13.48
C ARG A 120 -4.47 11.55 -12.50
N LEU A 121 -4.28 10.34 -13.02
CA LEU A 121 -3.87 9.16 -12.27
C LEU A 121 -2.53 8.65 -12.80
N PHE A 122 -1.59 8.40 -11.90
CA PHE A 122 -0.32 7.76 -12.18
C PHE A 122 -0.35 6.34 -11.64
N ALA A 123 0.13 5.36 -12.41
CA ALA A 123 0.22 3.97 -11.98
C ALA A 123 1.60 3.40 -12.31
N ILE A 124 2.29 2.83 -11.33
CA ILE A 124 3.41 1.93 -11.62
C ILE A 124 2.86 0.70 -12.33
N ASN A 125 3.40 0.38 -13.49
CA ASN A 125 3.02 -0.80 -14.27
C ASN A 125 4.24 -1.71 -14.46
N HIS A 126 4.10 -2.97 -14.05
CA HIS A 126 5.07 -4.03 -14.30
C HIS A 126 4.72 -4.82 -15.57
N ALA A 127 4.95 -4.19 -16.72
CA ALA A 127 4.63 -4.79 -18.01
C ALA A 127 5.61 -5.90 -18.38
N TYR A 128 5.10 -6.94 -19.04
CA TYR A 128 5.92 -7.99 -19.65
C TYR A 128 5.91 -7.81 -21.17
N SER A 129 7.00 -8.25 -21.80
CA SER A 129 7.12 -8.30 -23.26
C SER A 129 8.04 -9.43 -23.66
N ARG A 130 7.83 -10.00 -24.85
CA ARG A 130 8.82 -10.90 -25.45
C ARG A 130 9.84 -10.09 -26.24
N ARG A 131 11.13 -10.31 -25.97
CA ARG A 131 12.25 -9.85 -26.79
C ARG A 131 13.16 -11.04 -27.03
N ASP A 132 13.46 -11.29 -28.31
CA ASP A 132 14.34 -12.39 -28.74
C ASP A 132 13.88 -13.77 -28.22
N GLY A 133 12.57 -14.00 -28.19
CA GLY A 133 11.95 -15.21 -27.66
C GLY A 133 11.85 -15.27 -26.12
N GLU A 134 12.59 -14.44 -25.40
CA GLU A 134 12.59 -14.38 -23.94
C GLU A 134 11.57 -13.39 -23.38
N ARG A 135 10.93 -13.77 -22.29
CA ARG A 135 10.03 -12.87 -21.56
C ARG A 135 10.85 -11.94 -20.65
N ARG A 136 10.60 -10.64 -20.77
CA ARG A 136 11.24 -9.60 -19.95
C ARG A 136 10.20 -8.72 -19.29
N ARG A 137 10.35 -8.53 -17.97
CA ARG A 137 9.61 -7.53 -17.19
C ARG A 137 10.30 -6.17 -17.36
N ALA A 138 9.51 -5.15 -17.60
CA ALA A 138 9.92 -3.75 -17.58
C ALA A 138 8.94 -2.95 -16.73
N THR A 139 9.47 -2.13 -15.82
CA THR A 139 8.66 -1.25 -14.99
C THR A 139 8.61 0.13 -15.64
N ARG A 140 7.42 0.72 -15.68
CA ARG A 140 7.14 2.07 -16.16
C ARG A 140 6.09 2.73 -15.27
N ILE A 141 5.91 4.04 -15.38
CA ILE A 141 4.78 4.74 -14.78
C ILE A 141 3.85 5.16 -15.91
N ASP A 142 2.68 4.54 -15.98
CA ASP A 142 1.64 4.91 -16.92
C ASP A 142 0.81 6.07 -16.35
N VAL A 143 0.55 7.07 -17.18
CA VAL A 143 -0.16 8.29 -16.81
C VAL A 143 -1.48 8.32 -17.56
N PHE A 144 -2.55 8.52 -16.81
CA PHE A 144 -3.91 8.52 -17.31
C PHE A 144 -4.62 9.82 -16.96
N ASP A 145 -5.45 10.29 -17.87
CA ASP A 145 -6.39 11.37 -17.64
C ASP A 145 -7.81 10.77 -17.52
N LEU A 146 -8.54 11.18 -16.49
CA LEU A 146 -9.90 10.72 -16.23
C LEU A 146 -10.86 11.35 -17.24
N ALA A 147 -11.55 10.50 -18.02
CA ALA A 147 -12.55 10.92 -18.99
C ALA A 147 -13.88 10.23 -18.70
N GLY A 148 -14.70 10.85 -17.85
CA GLY A 148 -15.95 10.26 -17.36
C GLY A 148 -15.70 9.03 -16.49
N ASP A 149 -16.04 7.85 -17.01
CA ASP A 149 -15.87 6.56 -16.34
C ASP A 149 -14.78 5.69 -16.99
N SER A 150 -13.80 6.31 -17.66
CA SER A 150 -12.61 5.63 -18.18
C SER A 150 -11.33 6.40 -17.89
N LEU A 151 -10.22 5.68 -17.84
CA LEU A 151 -8.87 6.25 -17.75
C LEU A 151 -8.23 6.20 -19.14
N GLN A 152 -8.12 7.35 -19.78
CA GLN A 152 -7.48 7.46 -21.09
C GLN A 152 -5.97 7.59 -20.91
N ALA A 153 -5.20 6.80 -21.67
CA ALA A 153 -3.75 6.87 -21.62
C ALA A 153 -3.27 8.25 -22.13
N ALA A 154 -2.60 8.99 -21.26
CA ALA A 154 -2.05 10.31 -21.56
C ALA A 154 -0.57 10.22 -21.95
N SER A 155 0.23 9.50 -21.15
CA SER A 155 1.67 9.31 -21.40
C SER A 155 2.23 8.14 -20.59
N SER A 156 3.53 7.85 -20.76
CA SER A 156 4.24 6.89 -19.92
C SER A 156 5.66 7.36 -19.64
N LEU A 157 6.07 7.30 -18.39
CA LEU A 157 7.43 7.54 -17.92
C LEU A 157 8.22 6.21 -17.92
N ARG A 158 9.34 6.19 -18.65
CA ARG A 158 10.22 5.03 -18.78
C ARG A 158 11.64 5.45 -18.51
N ASP A 159 12.29 4.77 -17.57
CA ASP A 159 13.69 4.97 -17.21
C ASP A 159 14.22 3.70 -16.55
N GLU A 160 15.48 3.35 -16.77
CA GLU A 160 16.09 2.16 -16.16
C GLU A 160 16.11 2.23 -14.63
N ALA A 161 16.15 3.43 -14.05
CA ALA A 161 16.08 3.66 -12.61
C ALA A 161 14.75 3.17 -12.01
N LEU A 162 13.67 3.05 -12.80
CA LEU A 162 12.34 2.62 -12.34
C LEU A 162 12.18 1.11 -12.21
N CYS A 163 13.21 0.31 -12.51
CA CYS A 163 13.15 -1.16 -12.60
C CYS A 163 12.59 -1.92 -11.38
N GLN A 164 12.48 -1.27 -10.22
CA GLN A 164 11.97 -1.79 -8.95
C GLN A 164 11.10 -0.72 -8.24
N ALA A 165 10.42 0.12 -9.02
CA ALA A 165 9.45 1.06 -8.47
C ALA A 165 8.34 0.28 -7.75
N ASN A 166 7.97 0.71 -6.54
CA ASN A 166 7.03 0.00 -5.68
C ASN A 166 5.74 0.82 -5.51
N ASP A 167 5.89 2.06 -5.03
CA ASP A 167 4.81 3.02 -4.82
C ASP A 167 5.19 4.43 -5.30
N LEU A 168 4.21 5.34 -5.43
CA LEU A 168 4.42 6.70 -5.89
C LEU A 168 3.42 7.70 -5.30
N VAL A 169 3.81 8.97 -5.24
CA VAL A 169 2.92 10.11 -4.92
C VAL A 169 3.11 11.24 -5.92
N ALA A 170 2.03 11.94 -6.26
CA ALA A 170 2.06 13.03 -7.24
C ALA A 170 2.29 14.40 -6.59
N LEU A 171 3.33 15.10 -7.03
CA LEU A 171 3.64 16.47 -6.60
C LEU A 171 3.03 17.52 -7.54
N SER A 172 2.93 17.20 -8.82
CA SER A 172 2.38 18.05 -9.88
C SER A 172 1.79 17.17 -11.00
N PRO A 173 1.21 17.74 -12.08
CA PRO A 173 0.77 16.96 -13.24
C PRO A 173 1.90 16.22 -13.98
N SER A 174 3.18 16.51 -13.68
CA SER A 174 4.34 15.92 -14.34
C SER A 174 5.44 15.43 -13.39
N ASP A 175 5.39 15.79 -12.10
CA ASP A 175 6.37 15.39 -11.10
C ASP A 175 5.76 14.39 -10.12
N VAL A 176 6.40 13.22 -10.01
CA VAL A 176 6.06 12.20 -9.03
C VAL A 176 7.28 11.84 -8.17
N LEU A 177 7.04 11.54 -6.90
CA LEU A 177 8.01 10.85 -6.06
C LEU A 177 7.72 9.36 -6.14
N VAL A 178 8.77 8.55 -6.23
CA VAL A 178 8.66 7.10 -6.47
C VAL A 178 9.56 6.39 -5.49
N SER A 179 9.02 5.42 -4.77
CA SER A 179 9.83 4.51 -3.97
C SER A 179 10.38 3.41 -4.87
N ARG A 180 11.64 3.07 -4.65
CA ARG A 180 12.31 1.96 -5.31
C ARG A 180 12.80 1.00 -4.25
N ASP A 181 12.18 -0.17 -4.17
CA ASP A 181 12.33 -1.09 -3.04
C ASP A 181 13.71 -1.78 -2.97
N HIS A 182 14.48 -1.75 -4.05
CA HIS A 182 15.85 -2.26 -4.08
C HIS A 182 16.83 -1.33 -4.81
N GLY A 183 18.11 -1.43 -4.46
CA GLY A 183 19.22 -0.80 -5.18
C GLY A 183 19.52 -1.48 -6.52
N ALA A 184 19.31 -2.79 -6.61
CA ALA A 184 19.57 -3.56 -7.82
C ALA A 184 18.29 -3.96 -8.58
N CYS A 185 18.31 -3.83 -9.91
CA CYS A 185 17.16 -4.21 -10.74
C CYS A 185 16.94 -5.72 -10.83
N ARG A 186 18.00 -6.52 -10.85
CA ARG A 186 17.97 -7.98 -11.09
C ARG A 186 19.29 -8.66 -10.73
N GLY A 187 19.30 -9.98 -10.81
CA GLY A 187 20.51 -10.82 -10.75
C GLY A 187 21.13 -10.92 -9.35
N LEU A 188 22.40 -11.34 -9.31
CA LEU A 188 23.14 -11.62 -8.07
C LEU A 188 23.15 -10.46 -7.09
N ARG A 189 23.21 -9.22 -7.58
CA ARG A 189 23.21 -8.02 -6.72
C ARG A 189 21.88 -7.83 -5.99
N ARG A 190 20.76 -8.10 -6.66
CA ARG A 190 19.42 -8.08 -6.03
C ARG A 190 19.32 -9.22 -5.02
N TRP A 191 19.76 -10.41 -5.39
CA TRP A 191 19.76 -11.55 -4.48
C TRP A 191 20.63 -11.30 -3.23
N SER A 192 21.81 -10.70 -3.37
CA SER A 192 22.66 -10.36 -2.22
C SER A 192 22.05 -9.29 -1.33
N GLU A 193 21.35 -8.32 -1.92
CA GLU A 193 20.61 -7.31 -1.18
C GLU A 193 19.48 -7.93 -0.35
N ASP A 194 18.75 -8.90 -0.91
CA ASP A 194 17.74 -9.70 -0.19
C ASP A 194 18.38 -10.54 0.93
N ALA A 195 19.43 -11.29 0.62
CA ALA A 195 20.06 -12.25 1.54
C ALA A 195 20.75 -11.58 2.74
N LEU A 196 21.35 -10.40 2.52
CA LEU A 196 22.08 -9.67 3.55
C LEU A 196 21.26 -8.55 4.19
N GLY A 197 20.02 -8.32 3.73
CA GLY A 197 19.17 -7.23 4.22
C GLY A 197 19.78 -5.85 4.00
N LEU A 198 20.46 -5.63 2.87
CA LEU A 198 21.15 -4.36 2.60
C LEU A 198 20.15 -3.22 2.40
N SER A 199 20.52 -2.03 2.85
CA SER A 199 19.70 -0.82 2.74
C SER A 199 20.14 -0.02 1.51
N HIS A 200 19.70 -0.44 0.32
CA HIS A 200 20.01 0.24 -0.95
C HIS A 200 18.75 0.77 -1.66
N ALA A 201 17.61 0.73 -0.98
CA ALA A 201 16.36 1.24 -1.50
C ALA A 201 16.37 2.78 -1.52
N LYS A 202 15.56 3.35 -2.41
CA LYS A 202 15.66 4.77 -2.77
C LYS A 202 14.29 5.43 -2.84
N VAL A 203 14.28 6.76 -2.69
CA VAL A 203 13.20 7.63 -3.15
C VAL A 203 13.71 8.42 -4.34
N LEU A 204 12.95 8.39 -5.43
CA LEU A 204 13.27 9.04 -6.69
C LEU A 204 12.30 10.20 -6.93
N LEU A 205 12.77 11.28 -7.55
CA LEU A 205 11.94 12.25 -8.26
C LEU A 205 11.95 11.86 -9.73
N ALA A 206 10.79 11.50 -10.27
CA ALA A 206 10.61 11.28 -11.71
C ALA A 206 9.77 12.43 -12.29
N ARG A 207 10.32 13.09 -13.32
CA ARG A 207 9.68 14.18 -14.05
C ARG A 207 9.38 13.77 -15.46
N LEU A 208 8.13 13.93 -15.88
CA LEU A 208 7.72 13.85 -17.28
C LEU A 208 8.15 15.13 -18.00
N GLU A 209 8.97 14.97 -19.02
CA GLU A 209 9.43 16.06 -19.88
C GLU A 209 8.61 16.11 -21.18
N GLU A 210 8.68 17.26 -21.86
CA GLU A 210 8.08 17.42 -23.19
C GLU A 210 8.63 16.38 -24.17
N GLY A 211 7.80 15.90 -25.08
CA GLY A 211 8.16 14.84 -26.02
C GLY A 211 8.18 13.43 -25.42
N GLY A 212 7.73 13.26 -24.17
CA GLY A 212 7.54 11.94 -23.54
C GLY A 212 8.81 11.35 -22.90
N ALA A 213 9.87 12.15 -22.77
CA ALA A 213 11.07 11.75 -22.03
C ALA A 213 10.84 11.77 -20.51
N ALA A 214 11.64 11.02 -19.78
CA ALA A 214 11.66 10.97 -18.33
C ALA A 214 13.00 11.51 -17.81
N ARG A 215 12.97 12.35 -16.77
CA ARG A 215 14.16 12.64 -15.96
C ARG A 215 13.97 12.09 -14.56
N VAL A 216 14.87 11.20 -14.16
CA VAL A 216 14.82 10.58 -12.83
C VAL A 216 16.04 11.01 -12.01
N ARG A 217 15.80 11.48 -10.79
CA ARG A 217 16.84 11.87 -9.82
C ARG A 217 16.60 11.16 -8.49
N THR A 218 17.64 10.57 -7.91
CA THR A 218 17.57 10.04 -6.53
C THR A 218 17.51 11.21 -5.54
N LEU A 219 16.53 11.21 -4.63
CA LEU A 219 16.40 12.18 -3.54
C LEU A 219 16.84 11.60 -2.20
N VAL A 220 16.51 10.33 -1.94
CA VAL A 220 16.89 9.58 -0.73
C VAL A 220 17.48 8.26 -1.17
N ASP A 221 18.53 7.82 -0.49
CA ASP A 221 19.18 6.52 -0.65
C ASP A 221 19.43 5.92 0.74
N GLY A 222 19.81 4.66 0.80
CA GLY A 222 20.19 4.03 2.06
C GLY A 222 19.01 3.52 2.88
N LEU A 223 17.83 3.32 2.28
CA LEU A 223 16.65 2.79 2.97
C LEU A 223 16.61 1.26 2.92
N GLY A 224 16.13 0.62 3.98
CA GLY A 224 15.83 -0.80 4.03
C GLY A 224 14.47 -1.11 3.46
N PHE A 225 14.41 -1.33 2.14
CA PHE A 225 13.20 -1.63 1.36
C PHE A 225 12.17 -0.49 1.43
N ALA A 226 12.33 0.51 0.56
CA ALA A 226 11.42 1.63 0.42
C ALA A 226 10.13 1.16 -0.27
N ASN A 227 9.00 1.28 0.42
CA ASN A 227 7.70 0.81 -0.03
C ASN A 227 6.72 2.00 -0.11
N GLY A 228 5.68 2.07 0.71
CA GLY A 228 4.66 3.12 0.68
C GLY A 228 5.21 4.54 0.79
N LEU A 229 4.60 5.45 0.01
CA LEU A 229 4.80 6.89 0.09
C LEU A 229 3.49 7.60 0.42
N ALA A 230 3.52 8.59 1.30
CA ALA A 230 2.36 9.46 1.53
C ALA A 230 2.80 10.92 1.69
N LEU A 231 2.08 11.83 1.03
CA LEU A 231 2.26 13.27 1.19
C LEU A 231 1.30 13.82 2.24
N SER A 232 1.78 14.77 3.04
CA SER A 232 0.87 15.59 3.86
C SER A 232 -0.12 16.36 2.97
N PRO A 233 -1.27 16.79 3.50
CA PRO A 233 -2.27 17.53 2.72
C PRO A 233 -1.71 18.79 2.03
N ASP A 234 -0.72 19.46 2.64
CA ASP A 234 -0.02 20.61 2.08
C ASP A 234 1.17 20.25 1.17
N LYS A 235 1.42 18.95 0.96
CA LYS A 235 2.53 18.36 0.18
C LYS A 235 3.93 18.77 0.64
N ARG A 236 4.07 19.27 1.87
CA ARG A 236 5.35 19.71 2.42
C ARG A 236 6.13 18.60 3.12
N ARG A 237 5.43 17.59 3.66
CA ARG A 237 6.04 16.43 4.30
C ARG A 237 5.78 15.18 3.48
N LEU A 238 6.78 14.29 3.47
CA LEU A 238 6.72 12.98 2.86
C LEU A 238 6.95 11.92 3.93
N ALA A 239 6.01 10.99 4.08
CA ALA A 239 6.21 9.75 4.83
C ALA A 239 6.69 8.65 3.86
N VAL A 240 7.70 7.89 4.28
CA VAL A 240 8.28 6.78 3.52
C VAL A 240 8.33 5.54 4.41
N ALA A 241 7.70 4.46 4.00
CA ALA A 241 7.83 3.17 4.66
C ALA A 241 9.19 2.52 4.31
N ALA A 242 9.99 2.21 5.33
CA ALA A 242 11.17 1.37 5.22
C ALA A 242 10.85 0.00 5.82
N THR A 243 10.34 -0.90 4.96
CA THR A 243 9.71 -2.17 5.37
C THR A 243 10.68 -3.06 6.15
N ARG A 244 11.94 -3.18 5.74
CA ARG A 244 12.93 -4.04 6.42
C ARG A 244 13.47 -3.42 7.70
N GLU A 245 13.34 -2.11 7.88
CA GLU A 245 13.74 -1.42 9.11
C GLU A 245 12.66 -1.48 10.19
N GLY A 246 11.41 -1.76 9.80
CA GLY A 246 10.24 -1.59 10.66
C GLY A 246 10.07 -0.13 11.05
N ARG A 247 10.19 0.79 10.10
CA ARG A 247 10.14 2.24 10.34
C ARG A 247 9.37 2.99 9.26
N VAL A 248 8.76 4.10 9.66
CA VAL A 248 8.31 5.16 8.74
C VAL A 248 9.19 6.38 8.97
N HIS A 249 9.81 6.86 7.90
CA HIS A 249 10.65 8.07 7.90
C HIS A 249 9.85 9.26 7.38
N PHE A 250 9.99 10.42 8.01
CA PHE A 250 9.34 11.66 7.59
C PHE A 250 10.39 12.65 7.06
N PHE A 251 10.16 13.21 5.88
CA PHE A 251 11.08 14.14 5.22
C PHE A 251 10.39 15.46 4.86
N ASP A 252 11.15 16.55 4.78
CA ASP A 252 10.70 17.82 4.21
C ASP A 252 10.90 17.81 2.69
N VAL A 253 9.81 17.90 1.93
CA VAL A 253 9.83 17.82 0.47
C VAL A 253 10.64 18.96 -0.17
N PRO A 254 10.52 20.24 0.25
CA PRO A 254 11.40 21.30 -0.22
C PRO A 254 12.90 21.02 0.01
N ALA A 255 13.28 20.50 1.18
CA ALA A 255 14.64 20.12 1.52
C ALA A 255 15.15 18.98 0.63
N LEU A 256 14.35 17.92 0.45
CA LEU A 256 14.68 16.83 -0.48
C LEU A 256 14.96 17.35 -1.89
N LYS A 257 14.16 18.30 -2.39
CA LYS A 257 14.36 18.89 -3.72
C LYS A 257 15.68 19.66 -3.84
N ARG A 258 16.18 20.26 -2.74
CA ARG A 258 17.50 20.93 -2.64
C ARG A 258 18.66 19.96 -2.42
N GLY A 259 18.39 18.67 -2.20
CA GLY A 259 19.41 17.65 -1.93
C GLY A 259 19.69 17.41 -0.45
N GLU A 260 18.86 17.95 0.44
CA GLU A 260 18.93 17.73 1.88
C GLU A 260 18.10 16.49 2.23
N ALA A 261 18.75 15.33 2.34
CA ALA A 261 18.09 14.03 2.50
C ALA A 261 17.92 13.53 3.95
N ALA A 262 18.16 14.39 4.95
CA ALA A 262 18.00 14.00 6.35
C ALA A 262 16.51 13.90 6.72
N PRO A 263 16.06 12.82 7.39
CA PRO A 263 14.69 12.74 7.88
C PRO A 263 14.46 13.78 8.99
N LEU A 264 13.28 14.39 8.99
CA LEU A 264 12.77 15.22 10.08
C LEU A 264 12.60 14.39 11.35
N SER A 265 12.05 13.19 11.20
CA SER A 265 11.81 12.23 12.26
C SER A 265 11.66 10.82 11.68
N SER A 266 11.65 9.81 12.54
CA SER A 266 11.26 8.45 12.17
C SER A 266 10.48 7.79 13.30
N VAL A 267 9.52 6.95 12.95
CA VAL A 267 8.69 6.21 13.91
C VAL A 267 8.94 4.71 13.71
N ARG A 268 9.27 4.01 14.79
CA ARG A 268 9.46 2.56 14.78
C ARG A 268 8.12 1.85 14.91
N LEU A 269 7.95 0.80 14.11
CA LEU A 269 6.79 -0.08 14.12
C LEU A 269 7.24 -1.51 14.46
N ASP A 270 6.30 -2.29 15.00
CA ASP A 270 6.49 -3.72 15.22
C ASP A 270 6.00 -4.48 13.97
N GLY A 271 6.95 -4.80 13.10
CA GLY A 271 6.69 -5.35 11.76
C GLY A 271 7.10 -4.41 10.62
N GLY A 272 7.02 -4.91 9.40
CA GLY A 272 7.40 -4.16 8.21
C GLY A 272 6.23 -3.35 7.65
N PRO A 273 6.29 -2.00 7.64
CA PRO A 273 5.25 -1.20 6.99
C PRO A 273 5.24 -1.40 5.47
N ASP A 274 4.05 -1.36 4.90
CA ASP A 274 3.78 -1.45 3.46
C ASP A 274 3.28 -0.09 2.94
N ASN A 275 2.18 0.00 2.18
CA ASN A 275 1.68 1.26 1.66
C ASN A 275 1.16 2.19 2.77
N LEU A 276 1.32 3.49 2.53
CA LEU A 276 0.98 4.56 3.46
C LEU A 276 -0.11 5.46 2.88
N SER A 277 -0.97 6.02 3.73
CA SER A 277 -1.85 7.12 3.33
C SER A 277 -1.87 8.21 4.39
N TRP A 278 -1.98 9.47 3.96
CA TRP A 278 -2.12 10.59 4.87
C TRP A 278 -3.61 10.96 4.99
N THR A 279 -4.11 10.95 6.22
CA THR A 279 -5.49 11.31 6.52
C THR A 279 -5.68 12.83 6.45
N PRO A 280 -6.90 13.33 6.15
CA PRO A 280 -7.21 14.76 6.26
C PRO A 280 -6.95 15.32 7.67
N GLY A 281 -7.07 14.48 8.71
CA GLY A 281 -6.78 14.83 10.10
C GLY A 281 -5.30 14.85 10.47
N GLY A 282 -4.39 14.70 9.51
CA GLY A 282 -2.94 14.85 9.71
C GLY A 282 -2.21 13.59 10.21
N LYS A 283 -2.91 12.49 10.46
CA LYS A 283 -2.30 11.19 10.79
C LYS A 283 -1.88 10.43 9.53
N VAL A 284 -0.88 9.56 9.65
CA VAL A 284 -0.51 8.59 8.60
C VAL A 284 -1.06 7.23 8.94
N LEU A 285 -1.81 6.61 8.04
CA LEU A 285 -2.20 5.21 8.14
C LEU A 285 -1.14 4.33 7.49
N ALA A 286 -0.83 3.21 8.12
CA ALA A 286 0.10 2.21 7.59
C ALA A 286 -0.51 0.82 7.73
N ALA A 287 -0.53 0.07 6.62
CA ALA A 287 -0.58 -1.38 6.71
C ALA A 287 0.80 -1.90 7.13
N VAL A 288 0.84 -2.93 7.97
CA VAL A 288 2.09 -3.47 8.51
C VAL A 288 2.02 -4.98 8.53
N HIS A 289 3.07 -5.63 8.05
CA HIS A 289 3.28 -7.07 8.11
C HIS A 289 4.00 -7.43 9.43
N PRO A 290 3.33 -8.08 10.41
CA PRO A 290 3.95 -8.41 11.70
C PRO A 290 5.16 -9.34 11.55
N SER A 291 5.18 -10.16 10.50
CA SER A 291 6.31 -11.03 10.18
C SER A 291 6.58 -11.05 8.68
N MET A 292 7.67 -10.38 8.27
CA MET A 292 8.14 -10.38 6.88
C MET A 292 8.43 -11.80 6.36
N LEU A 293 8.88 -12.71 7.24
CA LEU A 293 9.08 -14.11 6.88
C LEU A 293 7.76 -14.79 6.51
N LYS A 294 6.72 -14.66 7.34
CA LYS A 294 5.41 -15.26 7.05
C LYS A 294 4.78 -14.63 5.81
N ALA A 295 4.86 -13.31 5.67
CA ALA A 295 4.40 -12.59 4.48
C ALA A 295 5.10 -13.11 3.21
N GLY A 296 6.42 -13.25 3.24
CA GLY A 296 7.20 -13.82 2.14
C GLY A 296 6.82 -15.27 1.83
N MET A 297 6.64 -16.11 2.85
CA MET A 297 6.22 -17.50 2.66
C MET A 297 4.83 -17.60 2.01
N ALA A 298 3.86 -16.81 2.48
CA ALA A 298 2.52 -16.79 1.91
C ALA A 298 2.53 -16.27 0.46
N ARG A 299 3.17 -15.12 0.21
CA ARG A 299 3.29 -14.51 -1.11
C ARG A 299 3.87 -15.47 -2.15
N ASN A 300 4.92 -16.22 -1.78
CA ASN A 300 5.62 -17.14 -2.67
C ASN A 300 5.12 -18.59 -2.57
N ARG A 301 4.09 -18.86 -1.77
CA ARG A 301 3.51 -20.20 -1.55
C ARG A 301 4.50 -21.24 -1.01
N TRP A 302 5.53 -20.78 -0.29
CA TRP A 302 6.57 -21.65 0.26
C TRP A 302 6.05 -22.47 1.43
N LEU A 303 6.45 -23.74 1.47
CA LEU A 303 6.03 -24.70 2.50
C LEU A 303 4.50 -24.81 2.64
N GLY A 304 3.76 -24.55 1.56
CA GLY A 304 2.30 -24.58 1.55
C GLY A 304 1.63 -23.39 2.24
N ALA A 305 2.37 -22.38 2.69
CA ALA A 305 1.80 -21.17 3.27
C ALA A 305 0.96 -20.43 2.23
N ARG A 306 -0.29 -20.07 2.59
CA ARG A 306 -1.22 -19.33 1.72
C ARG A 306 -1.76 -18.05 2.36
N ARG A 307 -1.45 -17.84 3.64
CA ARG A 307 -1.89 -16.67 4.39
C ARG A 307 -0.78 -16.13 5.27
N ALA A 308 -0.80 -14.83 5.45
CA ALA A 308 -0.05 -14.15 6.49
C ALA A 308 -0.93 -13.03 7.05
N GLY A 309 -0.72 -12.73 8.33
CA GLY A 309 -1.43 -11.68 9.01
C GLY A 309 -0.93 -10.29 8.70
N SER A 310 -1.75 -9.33 9.09
CA SER A 310 -1.49 -7.91 8.95
C SER A 310 -2.01 -7.15 10.17
N ARG A 311 -1.52 -5.93 10.34
CA ARG A 311 -2.11 -4.93 11.22
C ARG A 311 -2.25 -3.61 10.47
N VAL A 312 -3.15 -2.76 10.93
CA VAL A 312 -3.26 -1.37 10.47
C VAL A 312 -3.07 -0.46 11.68
N VAL A 313 -2.24 0.56 11.52
CA VAL A 313 -1.95 1.54 12.57
C VAL A 313 -2.14 2.97 12.05
N ALA A 314 -2.51 3.88 12.94
CA ALA A 314 -2.43 5.32 12.75
C ALA A 314 -1.20 5.86 13.46
N ILE A 315 -0.44 6.70 12.76
CA ILE A 315 0.79 7.32 13.25
C ILE A 315 0.58 8.83 13.32
N ASP A 316 0.90 9.42 14.46
CA ASP A 316 1.07 10.87 14.57
C ASP A 316 2.49 11.25 14.09
N PRO A 317 2.61 12.07 13.03
CA PRO A 317 3.92 12.46 12.49
C PRO A 317 4.68 13.48 13.35
N ASP A 318 4.01 14.19 14.26
CA ASP A 318 4.59 15.25 15.08
C ASP A 318 5.17 14.72 16.40
N ASP A 319 4.48 13.79 17.07
CA ASP A 319 4.95 13.20 18.34
C ASP A 319 5.37 11.73 18.24
N GLY A 320 5.10 11.07 17.11
CA GLY A 320 5.47 9.69 16.85
C GLY A 320 4.56 8.64 17.49
N THR A 321 3.42 9.03 18.07
CA THR A 321 2.46 8.12 18.67
C THR A 321 1.90 7.15 17.63
N VAL A 322 1.80 5.87 18.00
CA VAL A 322 1.25 4.80 17.15
C VAL A 322 0.02 4.22 17.82
N ALA A 323 -1.14 4.33 17.17
CA ALA A 323 -2.41 3.76 17.61
C ALA A 323 -2.80 2.57 16.72
N PRO A 324 -3.05 1.37 17.28
CA PRO A 324 -3.57 0.25 16.50
C PRO A 324 -5.02 0.51 16.07
N LEU A 325 -5.34 0.13 14.84
CA LEU A 325 -6.68 0.28 14.24
C LEU A 325 -7.30 -1.07 13.85
N LEU A 326 -6.45 -2.02 13.47
CA LEU A 326 -6.84 -3.39 13.13
C LEU A 326 -5.71 -4.34 13.49
N GLU A 327 -6.01 -5.40 14.24
CA GLU A 327 -5.15 -6.59 14.34
C GLU A 327 -5.79 -7.78 13.64
N ASP A 328 -5.01 -8.42 12.76
CA ASP A 328 -5.33 -9.69 12.12
C ASP A 328 -4.05 -10.53 11.94
N PRO A 329 -3.41 -10.99 13.03
CA PRO A 329 -2.09 -11.61 13.01
C PRO A 329 -2.01 -12.95 12.25
N GLU A 330 -3.17 -13.50 11.88
CA GLU A 330 -3.30 -14.74 11.12
C GLU A 330 -3.86 -14.54 9.70
N GLY A 331 -4.29 -13.33 9.33
CA GLY A 331 -4.86 -13.03 8.01
C GLY A 331 -6.21 -13.72 7.80
N ARG A 332 -7.02 -13.83 8.86
CA ARG A 332 -8.35 -14.45 8.84
C ARG A 332 -9.43 -13.49 8.35
N LYS A 333 -9.29 -12.20 8.65
CA LYS A 333 -10.21 -11.14 8.21
C LYS A 333 -9.85 -10.70 6.79
N LEU A 334 -8.56 -10.45 6.55
CA LEU A 334 -8.03 -10.04 5.26
C LEU A 334 -6.60 -10.58 5.07
N ASN A 335 -6.36 -11.28 3.98
CA ASN A 335 -5.10 -11.95 3.72
C ASN A 335 -4.04 -11.00 3.16
N MET A 336 -3.06 -10.62 3.98
CA MET A 336 -1.98 -9.70 3.63
C MET A 336 -2.49 -8.32 3.19
N ALA A 337 -3.04 -7.58 4.14
CA ALA A 337 -3.32 -6.16 3.96
C ALA A 337 -2.03 -5.41 3.61
N THR A 338 -2.12 -4.53 2.62
CA THR A 338 -0.99 -3.79 2.07
C THR A 338 -1.22 -2.28 2.06
N VAL A 339 -2.48 -1.83 2.14
CA VAL A 339 -2.82 -0.41 2.22
C VAL A 339 -4.05 -0.18 3.11
N ALA A 340 -4.08 0.96 3.79
CA ALA A 340 -5.26 1.48 4.45
C ALA A 340 -5.43 2.97 4.14
N ALA A 341 -6.65 3.43 3.85
CA ALA A 341 -6.95 4.82 3.57
C ALA A 341 -8.24 5.28 4.26
N ALA A 342 -8.23 6.52 4.76
CA ALA A 342 -9.41 7.12 5.37
C ALA A 342 -10.34 7.73 4.31
N PHE A 343 -11.65 7.58 4.51
CA PHE A 343 -12.69 8.27 3.74
C PHE A 343 -13.84 8.64 4.68
N GLY A 344 -14.10 9.95 4.83
CA GLY A 344 -14.94 10.44 5.92
C GLY A 344 -14.40 9.98 7.28
N GLU A 345 -15.27 9.40 8.11
CA GLU A 345 -14.89 8.83 9.40
C GLU A 345 -14.48 7.35 9.32
N ARG A 346 -14.43 6.76 8.11
CA ARG A 346 -14.17 5.34 7.89
C ARG A 346 -12.79 5.09 7.32
N ILE A 347 -12.37 3.84 7.38
CA ILE A 347 -11.13 3.36 6.79
C ILE A 347 -11.45 2.19 5.87
N VAL A 348 -10.87 2.22 4.67
CA VAL A 348 -10.85 1.06 3.77
C VAL A 348 -9.46 0.45 3.81
N VAL A 349 -9.39 -0.88 3.89
CA VAL A 349 -8.13 -1.65 3.92
C VAL A 349 -8.16 -2.65 2.76
N ALA A 350 -7.14 -2.62 1.91
CA ALA A 350 -7.01 -3.54 0.78
C ALA A 350 -5.80 -4.47 0.95
N ALA A 351 -5.77 -5.54 0.16
CA ALA A 351 -4.84 -6.64 0.32
C ALA A 351 -4.39 -7.28 -0.99
N VAL A 352 -3.12 -7.67 -0.98
CA VAL A 352 -2.42 -8.21 -2.15
C VAL A 352 -2.74 -9.67 -2.46
N LEU A 353 -3.24 -10.45 -1.49
CA LEU A 353 -3.58 -11.88 -1.64
C LEU A 353 -5.03 -12.22 -1.30
N ASP A 354 -5.93 -11.24 -1.39
CA ASP A 354 -7.35 -11.41 -1.10
C ASP A 354 -8.24 -10.94 -2.27
N ASP A 355 -9.53 -11.25 -2.21
CA ASP A 355 -10.57 -10.80 -3.16
C ASP A 355 -11.57 -9.85 -2.53
N ALA A 356 -11.14 -9.17 -1.46
CA ALA A 356 -11.97 -8.29 -0.67
C ALA A 356 -11.19 -7.10 -0.16
N VAL A 357 -11.94 -6.14 0.35
CA VAL A 357 -11.46 -5.09 1.25
C VAL A 357 -12.11 -5.24 2.61
N LEU A 358 -11.52 -4.64 3.63
CA LEU A 358 -12.22 -4.35 4.87
C LEU A 358 -12.69 -2.90 4.85
N VAL A 359 -13.95 -2.67 5.21
CA VAL A 359 -14.48 -1.35 5.50
C VAL A 359 -14.67 -1.25 7.00
N CYS A 360 -13.90 -0.37 7.63
CA CYS A 360 -13.80 -0.23 9.06
C CYS A 360 -14.37 1.09 9.56
N ASN A 361 -15.15 1.05 10.64
CA ASN A 361 -15.44 2.21 11.47
C ASN A 361 -14.37 2.23 12.58
N PRO A 362 -13.48 3.22 12.67
CA PRO A 362 -12.57 3.33 13.79
C PRO A 362 -13.36 3.51 15.10
N PRO A 363 -12.84 3.02 16.24
CA PRO A 363 -13.50 3.19 17.53
C PRO A 363 -13.70 4.68 17.85
N SER A 364 -14.89 5.07 18.30
CA SER A 364 -15.19 6.45 18.68
C SER A 364 -14.34 6.89 19.87
N ARG A 365 -14.01 8.19 19.95
CA ARG A 365 -13.23 8.78 21.06
C ARG A 365 -13.83 8.48 22.45
N ASP A 366 -15.16 8.34 22.53
CA ASP A 366 -15.87 8.04 23.79
C ASP A 366 -15.63 6.62 24.31
N ALA A 367 -15.23 5.68 23.44
CA ALA A 367 -14.88 4.33 23.85
C ALA A 367 -13.54 4.26 24.60
N GLN A 368 -12.63 5.23 24.36
CA GLN A 368 -11.33 5.32 25.03
C GLN A 368 -11.43 6.04 26.39
N ALA A 369 -12.34 7.01 26.55
CA ALA A 369 -12.55 7.71 27.82
C ALA A 369 -13.17 6.85 28.92
N ASN A 370 -13.90 5.80 28.57
CA ASN A 370 -14.51 4.88 29.53
C ASN A 370 -13.57 3.78 30.07
N ASP A 371 -12.32 3.71 29.57
CA ASP A 371 -11.34 2.71 30.01
C ASP A 371 -10.40 3.26 31.11
N THR A 372 -10.22 4.59 31.19
CA THR A 372 -9.46 5.24 32.26
C THR A 372 -10.28 5.52 33.53
N GLY A 373 -11.60 5.31 33.48
CA GLY A 373 -12.53 5.62 34.58
C GLY A 373 -12.94 4.44 35.47
N ARG A 374 -12.52 3.20 35.19
CA ARG A 374 -12.97 2.00 35.94
C ARG A 374 -12.01 1.48 37.02
N ASP A 375 -10.79 2.00 37.10
CA ASP A 375 -9.82 1.61 38.15
C ASP A 375 -9.83 2.53 39.39
N ALA A 376 -10.79 3.46 39.50
CA ALA A 376 -10.87 4.42 40.59
C ALA A 376 -12.09 4.21 41.51
N PHE A 377 -12.53 2.98 41.80
CA PHE A 377 -13.48 2.72 42.88
C PHE A 377 -13.30 1.30 43.44
N HIS A 378 -12.27 1.10 44.27
CA HIS A 378 -12.31 0.17 45.41
C HIS A 378 -11.12 0.42 46.35
N SER A 379 -11.29 1.38 47.25
CA SER A 379 -10.68 1.34 48.59
C SER A 379 -11.58 2.10 49.57
N GLN A 380 -12.39 1.33 50.31
CA GLN A 380 -12.82 1.66 51.66
C GLN A 380 -12.51 0.45 52.53
#